data_AF-A0A0B6ZP00-F1
#
_entry.id   AF-A0A0B6ZP00-F1
#
_cell.length_a   1.000
_cell.length_b   1.000
_cell.length_c   1.000
_cell.angle_alpha   90.00
_cell.angle_beta   90.00
_cell.angle_gamma   90.00
#
_symmetry.space_group_name_H-M   'P 1'
#
loop_
_entity.id
_entity.type
_entity.pdbx_description
1 polymer ?
#
loop_
_entity_poly.entity_id
_entity_poly.type
_entity_poly.pdbx_seq_one_letter_code
_entity_poly.pdbx_strand_id
1 'polypeptide(L)'
;HVASNLQTTEPDVFISTDGGYNFRLVLRGPHAYEIADSGGLLVAVPLNTINPKVVKFSTDEGNCWHTYKFTNDDIKFTGLLTEPGGKSMTVSLWGYHKDTKKWTVNVIDFKTVVTRECKEEDYISWTPHTSLNNKPGYLGCFWVKVKPSRRLSRIHGAVTDITKIWTLLQK
;
A
#
# COMPACT_ATOMS: atom_id res chain seq x y z
N HIS A 1 7.59 13.95 -11.26
CA HIS A 1 7.50 15.22 -11.99
C HIS A 1 6.63 14.98 -13.22
N VAL A 2 6.01 16.01 -13.80
CA VAL A 2 5.13 15.88 -14.99
C VAL A 2 5.86 16.45 -16.20
N ALA A 3 5.80 15.75 -17.32
CA ALA A 3 6.44 16.13 -18.57
C ALA A 3 5.53 15.79 -19.76
N SER A 4 5.80 16.40 -20.92
CA SER A 4 5.04 16.14 -22.15
C SER A 4 5.31 14.75 -22.74
N ASN A 5 6.45 14.15 -22.40
CA ASN A 5 6.88 12.82 -22.86
C ASN A 5 7.51 12.05 -21.69
N LEU A 6 7.55 10.72 -21.79
CA LEU A 6 8.21 9.86 -20.80
C LEU A 6 9.68 10.26 -20.65
N GLN A 7 10.13 10.40 -19.40
CA GLN A 7 11.48 10.81 -19.05
C GLN A 7 12.27 9.65 -18.42
N THR A 8 13.60 9.74 -18.45
CA THR A 8 14.53 8.81 -17.78
C THR A 8 14.90 9.24 -16.36
N THR A 9 14.47 10.44 -15.95
CA THR A 9 14.59 10.94 -14.58
C THR A 9 13.76 10.09 -13.61
N GLU A 10 14.17 10.08 -12.35
CA GLU A 10 13.50 9.28 -11.32
C GLU A 10 11.99 9.61 -11.25
N PRO A 11 11.11 8.60 -11.34
CA PRO A 11 9.68 8.81 -11.34
C PRO A 11 9.17 9.10 -9.92
N ASP A 12 8.12 9.90 -9.84
CA ASP A 12 7.32 10.06 -8.62
C ASP A 12 6.07 9.16 -8.71
N VAL A 13 5.41 8.92 -7.57
CA VAL A 13 4.17 8.14 -7.52
C VAL A 13 2.97 9.09 -7.50
N PHE A 14 2.06 8.86 -8.44
CA PHE A 14 0.76 9.52 -8.52
C PHE A 14 -0.36 8.52 -8.27
N ILE A 15 -1.44 8.97 -7.63
CA ILE A 15 -2.64 8.17 -7.39
C ILE A 15 -3.83 8.85 -8.04
N SER A 16 -4.70 8.04 -8.62
CA SER A 16 -6.07 8.41 -8.96
C SER A 16 -7.05 7.59 -8.13
N THR A 17 -8.10 8.25 -7.66
CA THR A 17 -9.17 7.66 -6.85
C THR A 17 -10.52 7.64 -7.56
N ASP A 18 -10.54 8.04 -8.84
CA ASP A 18 -11.73 8.18 -9.68
C ASP A 18 -11.58 7.44 -11.02
N GLY A 19 -10.62 6.51 -11.12
CA GLY A 19 -10.42 5.70 -12.33
C GLY A 19 -9.61 6.39 -13.42
N GLY A 20 -8.84 7.43 -13.09
CA GLY A 20 -7.90 8.08 -14.00
C GLY A 20 -8.37 9.40 -14.58
N TYR A 21 -9.45 10.00 -14.07
CA TYR A 21 -9.85 11.35 -14.49
C TYR A 21 -8.97 12.40 -13.84
N ASN A 22 -8.67 12.22 -12.55
CA ASN A 22 -7.77 13.09 -11.81
C ASN A 22 -6.64 12.29 -11.17
N PHE A 23 -5.43 12.84 -11.23
CA PHE A 23 -4.24 12.31 -10.59
C PHE A 23 -3.66 13.32 -9.62
N ARG A 24 -3.16 12.84 -8.49
CA ARG A 24 -2.41 13.66 -7.52
C ARG A 24 -1.08 13.02 -7.19
N LEU A 25 -0.05 13.85 -7.02
CA LEU A 25 1.26 13.43 -6.53
C LEU A 25 1.13 13.02 -5.06
N VAL A 26 1.50 11.78 -4.73
CA VAL A 26 1.38 11.26 -3.35
C VAL A 26 2.73 10.94 -2.71
N LEU A 27 3.72 10.52 -3.51
CA LEU A 27 5.07 10.22 -3.02
C LEU A 27 6.10 10.74 -4.02
N ARG A 28 7.15 11.39 -3.52
CA ARG A 28 8.29 11.83 -4.32
C ARG A 28 9.35 10.73 -4.39
N GLY A 29 9.85 10.46 -5.59
CA GLY A 29 10.80 9.39 -5.89
C GLY A 29 10.15 8.02 -6.08
N PRO A 30 10.91 7.04 -6.58
CA PRO A 30 10.40 5.71 -6.90
C PRO A 30 10.05 4.96 -5.61
N HIS A 31 8.91 4.29 -5.60
CA HIS A 31 8.48 3.42 -4.50
C HIS A 31 7.91 2.11 -5.05
N ALA A 32 8.19 1.00 -4.37
CA ALA A 32 7.39 -0.21 -4.49
C ALA A 32 6.12 0.00 -3.67
N TYR A 33 4.96 -0.37 -4.18
CA TYR A 33 3.68 -0.17 -3.49
C TYR A 33 2.81 -1.41 -3.59
N GLU A 34 1.88 -1.54 -2.63
CA GLU A 34 0.91 -2.63 -2.58
C GLU A 34 -0.43 -2.08 -2.05
N ILE A 35 -1.53 -2.66 -2.54
CA ILE A 35 -2.88 -2.26 -2.16
C ILE A 35 -3.52 -3.41 -1.37
N ALA A 36 -3.87 -3.13 -0.12
CA ALA A 36 -4.46 -4.07 0.81
C ALA A 36 -5.87 -3.63 1.24
N ASP A 37 -6.61 -4.51 1.94
CA ASP A 37 -7.94 -4.22 2.48
C ASP A 37 -8.92 -3.63 1.43
N SER A 38 -8.92 -4.17 0.20
CA SER A 38 -9.75 -3.67 -0.91
C SER A 38 -9.58 -2.16 -1.19
N GLY A 39 -8.38 -1.62 -1.00
CA GLY A 39 -8.08 -0.19 -1.15
C GLY A 39 -8.13 0.62 0.14
N GLY A 40 -8.51 0.00 1.26
CA GLY A 40 -8.53 0.62 2.58
C GLY A 40 -7.13 0.85 3.18
N LEU A 41 -6.11 0.17 2.66
CA LEU A 41 -4.72 0.32 3.08
C LEU A 41 -3.80 0.39 1.86
N LEU A 42 -3.02 1.45 1.78
CA LEU A 42 -1.93 1.61 0.83
C LEU A 42 -0.61 1.48 1.58
N VAL A 43 0.33 0.71 1.03
CA VAL A 43 1.67 0.55 1.61
C VAL A 43 2.71 0.83 0.54
N ALA A 44 3.77 1.54 0.90
CA ALA A 44 4.84 1.91 -0.02
C ALA A 44 6.23 1.85 0.64
N VAL A 45 7.22 1.36 -0.09
CA VAL A 45 8.62 1.28 0.33
C VAL A 45 9.46 2.10 -0.66
N PRO A 46 10.28 3.06 -0.19
CA PRO A 46 11.11 3.87 -1.08
C PRO A 46 12.19 3.03 -1.75
N LEU A 47 12.40 3.25 -3.05
CA LEU A 47 13.38 2.54 -3.89
C LEU A 47 14.60 3.40 -4.25
N ASN A 48 14.69 4.62 -3.73
CA ASN A 48 15.87 5.48 -3.85
C ASN A 48 17.06 4.96 -3.01
N THR A 49 16.83 3.96 -2.16
CA THR A 49 17.86 3.24 -1.40
C THR A 49 17.68 1.74 -1.59
N ILE A 50 18.80 1.02 -1.64
CA ILE A 50 18.83 -0.44 -1.75
C ILE A 50 18.45 -1.11 -0.42
N ASN A 51 18.59 -0.39 0.69
CA ASN A 51 18.39 -0.87 2.05
C ASN A 51 17.38 0.01 2.80
N PRO A 52 16.10 0.05 2.35
CA PRO A 52 15.08 0.83 3.04
C PRO A 52 14.85 0.26 4.44
N LYS A 53 14.79 1.14 5.45
CA LYS A 53 14.49 0.77 6.84
C LYS A 53 13.06 1.13 7.26
N VAL A 54 12.37 1.87 6.40
CA VAL A 54 11.05 2.42 6.66
C VAL A 54 10.08 2.00 5.58
N VAL A 55 8.84 1.80 6.00
CA VAL A 55 7.68 1.64 5.15
C VAL A 55 6.75 2.82 5.39
N LYS A 56 6.12 3.30 4.33
CA LYS A 56 5.07 4.31 4.38
C LYS A 56 3.72 3.64 4.19
N PHE A 57 2.69 4.13 4.87
CA PHE A 57 1.34 3.62 4.69
C PHE A 57 0.31 4.75 4.76
N SER A 58 -0.83 4.53 4.11
CA SER A 58 -1.97 5.44 4.10
C SER A 58 -3.27 4.64 4.26
N THR A 59 -4.23 5.20 4.98
CA THR A 59 -5.57 4.61 5.20
C THR A 59 -6.70 5.52 4.69
N ASP A 60 -6.32 6.56 3.97
CA ASP A 60 -7.19 7.61 3.41
C ASP A 60 -6.88 7.83 1.93
N GLU A 61 -6.63 6.72 1.23
CA GLU A 61 -6.40 6.64 -0.22
C GLU A 61 -5.20 7.43 -0.72
N GLY A 62 -4.20 7.65 0.14
CA GLY A 62 -2.97 8.34 -0.21
C GLY A 62 -3.01 9.84 0.04
N ASN A 63 -4.00 10.36 0.77
CA ASN A 63 -4.04 11.78 1.17
C ASN A 63 -3.04 12.07 2.29
N CYS A 64 -3.02 11.24 3.34
CA CYS A 64 -2.06 11.29 4.43
C CYS A 64 -1.20 10.04 4.45
N TRP A 65 0.11 10.22 4.64
CA TRP A 65 1.08 9.14 4.73
C TRP A 65 1.77 9.14 6.09
N HIS A 66 1.84 7.95 6.67
CA HIS A 66 2.52 7.69 7.93
C HIS A 66 3.75 6.83 7.66
N THR A 67 4.78 6.97 8.50
CA THR A 67 6.04 6.22 8.35
C THR A 67 6.22 5.28 9.53
N TYR A 68 6.61 4.04 9.24
CA TYR A 68 6.93 3.02 10.24
C TYR A 68 8.30 2.42 9.95
N LYS A 69 9.15 2.32 10.98
CA LYS A 69 10.45 1.68 10.87
C LYS A 69 10.28 0.17 11.08
N PHE A 70 10.40 -0.60 10.01
CA PHE A 70 10.15 -2.05 10.05
C PHE A 70 11.38 -2.86 10.45
N THR A 71 12.59 -2.30 10.31
CA THR A 71 13.84 -2.97 10.68
C THR A 71 14.91 -1.97 11.11
N ASN A 72 15.84 -2.41 11.95
CA ASN A 72 17.09 -1.71 12.23
C ASN A 72 18.24 -2.19 11.33
N ASP A 73 18.08 -3.39 10.76
CA ASP A 73 19.13 -4.12 10.05
C ASP A 73 19.29 -3.62 8.61
N ASP A 74 20.49 -3.78 8.07
CA ASP A 74 20.78 -3.47 6.66
C ASP A 74 20.37 -4.64 5.76
N ILE A 75 19.07 -4.69 5.47
CA ILE A 75 18.45 -5.68 4.60
C ILE A 75 18.35 -5.11 3.19
N LYS A 76 18.82 -5.86 2.19
CA LYS A 76 18.60 -5.53 0.78
C LYS A 76 17.17 -5.89 0.40
N PHE A 77 16.36 -4.90 0.10
CA PHE A 77 14.95 -5.07 -0.24
C PHE A 77 14.78 -5.79 -1.58
N THR A 78 13.85 -6.73 -1.64
CA THR A 78 13.56 -7.51 -2.86
C THR A 78 12.09 -7.47 -3.25
N GLY A 79 11.16 -7.31 -2.30
CA GLY A 79 9.74 -7.33 -2.63
C GLY A 79 8.83 -6.93 -1.48
N LEU A 80 7.64 -6.47 -1.87
CA LEU A 80 6.52 -6.14 -1.00
C LEU A 80 5.35 -6.99 -1.47
N LEU A 81 4.72 -7.74 -0.58
CA LEU A 81 3.62 -8.65 -0.93
C LEU A 81 2.53 -8.63 0.14
N THR A 82 1.28 -8.65 -0.29
CA THR A 82 0.11 -8.94 0.56
C THR A 82 -0.32 -10.39 0.45
N GLU A 83 -1.08 -10.86 1.44
CA GLU A 83 -1.78 -12.13 1.35
C GLU A 83 -2.73 -12.17 0.13
N PRO A 84 -2.83 -13.30 -0.57
CA PRO A 84 -3.79 -13.48 -1.66
C PRO A 84 -5.23 -13.16 -1.24
N GLY A 85 -6.01 -12.59 -2.15
CA GLY A 85 -7.43 -12.29 -1.92
C GLY A 85 -7.73 -10.84 -1.52
N GLY A 86 -6.71 -9.99 -1.35
CA GLY A 86 -6.86 -8.52 -1.29
C GLY A 86 -7.64 -7.96 -0.09
N LYS A 87 -8.09 -8.82 0.83
CA LYS A 87 -8.83 -8.47 2.05
C LYS A 87 -7.95 -8.42 3.30
N SER A 88 -6.73 -8.94 3.21
CA SER A 88 -5.82 -8.96 4.35
C SER A 88 -5.26 -7.56 4.60
N MET A 89 -5.05 -7.25 5.88
CA MET A 89 -4.31 -6.07 6.32
C MET A 89 -2.87 -6.41 6.70
N THR A 90 -2.41 -7.60 6.32
CA THR A 90 -1.05 -8.07 6.60
C THR A 90 -0.20 -7.89 5.36
N VAL A 91 0.96 -7.26 5.53
CA VAL A 91 1.94 -7.03 4.46
C VAL A 91 3.28 -7.63 4.85
N SER A 92 3.93 -8.28 3.89
CA SER A 92 5.24 -8.90 4.05
C SER A 92 6.29 -8.16 3.24
N LEU A 93 7.37 -7.76 3.90
CA LEU A 93 8.54 -7.13 3.29
C LEU A 93 9.66 -8.15 3.22
N TRP A 94 10.11 -8.42 2.00
CA TRP A 94 11.09 -9.44 1.70
C TRP A 94 12.45 -8.81 1.43
N GLY A 95 13.49 -9.46 1.92
CA GLY A 95 14.86 -9.11 1.61
C GLY A 95 15.86 -10.08 2.20
N TYR A 96 17.14 -9.74 2.07
CA TYR A 96 18.23 -10.53 2.64
C TYR A 96 19.32 -9.67 3.24
N HIS A 97 20.00 -10.20 4.26
CA HIS A 97 21.17 -9.58 4.86
C HIS A 97 22.37 -9.70 3.93
N LYS A 98 23.05 -8.59 3.64
CA LYS A 98 24.17 -8.57 2.69
C LYS A 98 25.35 -9.43 3.16
N ASP A 99 25.62 -9.43 4.46
CA ASP A 99 26.79 -10.09 5.04
C ASP A 99 26.58 -11.60 5.21
N THR A 100 25.45 -12.00 5.78
CA THR A 100 25.15 -13.41 6.08
C THR A 100 24.45 -14.14 4.94
N LYS A 101 24.02 -13.42 3.89
CA LYS A 101 23.17 -13.94 2.79
C LYS A 101 21.88 -14.60 3.26
N LYS A 102 21.46 -14.37 4.50
CA LYS A 102 20.21 -14.92 5.05
C LYS A 102 19.02 -14.11 4.59
N TRP A 103 18.00 -14.81 4.11
CA TRP A 103 16.70 -14.24 3.78
C TRP A 103 15.90 -13.95 5.04
N THR A 104 15.18 -12.84 5.04
CA THR A 104 14.33 -12.43 6.14
C THR A 104 13.04 -11.84 5.60
N VAL A 105 11.95 -12.07 6.34
CA VAL A 105 10.64 -11.54 6.01
C VAL A 105 10.13 -10.75 7.21
N ASN A 106 9.84 -9.48 7.00
CA ASN A 106 9.23 -8.64 8.02
C ASN A 106 7.74 -8.58 7.74
N VAL A 107 6.94 -9.16 8.62
CA VAL A 107 5.48 -9.21 8.50
C VAL A 107 4.87 -8.14 9.40
N ILE A 108 4.10 -7.25 8.81
CA ILE A 108 3.45 -6.14 9.51
C ILE A 108 1.94 -6.38 9.44
N ASP A 109 1.30 -6.44 10.61
CA ASP A 109 -0.15 -6.55 10.74
C ASP A 109 -0.77 -5.20 11.08
N PHE A 110 -1.45 -4.62 10.09
CA PHE A 110 -2.11 -3.32 10.21
C PHE A 110 -3.50 -3.40 10.86
N LYS A 111 -4.02 -4.58 11.24
CA LYS A 111 -5.24 -4.71 12.06
C LYS A 111 -5.11 -3.98 13.40
N THR A 112 -3.88 -3.87 13.91
CA THR A 112 -3.59 -3.12 15.14
C THR A 112 -3.73 -1.61 14.98
N VAL A 113 -3.77 -1.10 13.74
CA VAL A 113 -3.91 0.32 13.39
C VAL A 113 -5.35 0.66 13.01
N VAL A 114 -5.99 -0.25 12.28
CA VAL A 114 -7.40 -0.17 11.87
C VAL A 114 -8.16 -1.21 12.70
N THR A 115 -8.60 -0.78 13.88
CA THR A 115 -9.15 -1.67 14.90
C THR A 115 -10.65 -1.95 14.76
N ARG A 116 -11.35 -1.21 13.90
CA ARG A 116 -12.80 -1.37 13.69
C ARG A 116 -13.09 -1.82 12.26
N GLU A 117 -14.05 -2.73 12.15
CA GLU A 117 -14.66 -3.08 10.87
C GLU A 117 -15.52 -1.92 10.36
N CYS A 118 -15.67 -1.83 9.03
CA CYS A 118 -16.52 -0.82 8.41
C CYS A 118 -17.99 -1.18 8.63
N LYS A 119 -18.78 -0.18 8.99
CA LYS A 119 -20.23 -0.22 9.04
C LYS A 119 -20.81 0.58 7.88
N GLU A 120 -22.11 0.42 7.62
CA GLU A 120 -22.79 1.10 6.51
C GLU A 120 -22.61 2.64 6.53
N GLU A 121 -22.58 3.24 7.72
CA GLU A 121 -22.35 4.68 7.94
C GLU A 121 -20.95 5.17 7.50
N ASP A 122 -19.99 4.25 7.37
CA ASP A 122 -18.64 4.55 6.93
C ASP A 122 -18.54 4.67 5.42
N TYR A 123 -19.58 4.33 4.69
CA TYR A 123 -19.54 4.40 3.25
C TYR A 123 -20.27 5.65 2.71
N ILE A 124 -19.88 6.04 1.49
CA ILE A 124 -20.48 7.09 0.68
C ILE A 124 -20.88 6.53 -0.67
N SER A 125 -21.94 7.09 -1.23
CA SER A 125 -22.30 6.92 -2.64
C SER A 125 -21.18 7.43 -3.53
N TRP A 126 -20.77 6.60 -4.49
CA TRP A 126 -19.83 6.98 -5.54
C TRP A 126 -20.35 6.49 -6.89
N THR A 127 -20.39 7.38 -7.88
CA THR A 127 -20.81 7.04 -9.24
C THR A 127 -19.60 7.17 -10.17
N PRO A 128 -19.21 6.09 -10.88
CA PRO A 128 -18.18 6.15 -11.92
C PRO A 128 -18.62 7.06 -13.06
N HIS A 129 -17.65 7.64 -13.78
CA HIS A 129 -17.89 8.39 -15.01
C HIS A 129 -18.88 9.56 -14.88
N THR A 130 -19.01 10.18 -13.70
CA THR A 130 -19.92 11.32 -13.47
C THR A 130 -19.70 12.47 -14.44
N SER A 131 -18.46 12.71 -14.85
CA SER A 131 -18.09 13.72 -15.87
C SER A 131 -18.59 13.38 -17.28
N LEU A 132 -18.97 12.12 -17.55
CA LEU A 132 -19.50 11.62 -18.82
C LEU A 132 -20.99 11.31 -18.77
N ASN A 133 -21.70 11.64 -17.68
CA ASN A 133 -23.14 11.34 -17.52
C ASN A 133 -24.02 11.88 -18.66
N ASN A 134 -23.58 12.92 -19.38
CA ASN A 134 -24.29 13.49 -20.52
C ASN A 134 -24.04 12.73 -21.85
N LYS A 135 -23.22 11.68 -21.86
CA LYS A 135 -22.95 10.87 -23.06
C LYS A 135 -23.71 9.54 -22.99
N PRO A 136 -24.56 9.23 -23.99
CA PRO A 136 -25.23 7.94 -24.07
C PRO A 136 -24.18 6.81 -24.17
N GLY A 137 -24.35 5.76 -23.36
CA GLY A 137 -23.43 4.61 -23.30
C GLY A 137 -22.45 4.59 -22.12
N TYR A 138 -22.33 5.67 -21.36
CA TYR A 138 -21.47 5.77 -20.16
C TYR A 138 -22.27 5.89 -18.85
N LEU A 139 -23.41 5.18 -18.76
CA LEU A 139 -24.19 5.09 -17.53
C LEU A 139 -23.40 4.27 -16.50
N GLY A 140 -22.67 4.96 -15.61
CA GLY A 140 -22.04 4.33 -14.47
C GLY A 140 -23.09 3.76 -13.53
N CYS A 141 -22.96 2.49 -13.13
CA CYS A 141 -23.77 1.95 -12.04
C CYS A 141 -23.44 2.66 -10.73
N PHE A 142 -24.37 2.65 -9.77
CA PHE A 142 -24.11 3.17 -8.44
C PHE A 142 -23.16 2.25 -7.68
N TRP A 143 -22.11 2.81 -7.08
CA TRP A 143 -21.17 2.10 -6.22
C TRP A 143 -21.05 2.80 -4.87
N VAL A 144 -20.36 2.13 -3.95
CA VAL A 144 -20.21 2.56 -2.56
C VAL A 144 -18.72 2.54 -2.21
N LYS A 145 -18.25 3.56 -1.50
CA LYS A 145 -16.83 3.76 -1.17
C LYS A 145 -16.67 4.18 0.29
N VAL A 146 -15.59 3.76 0.96
CA VAL A 146 -15.36 4.09 2.38
C VAL A 146 -14.95 5.56 2.56
N LYS A 147 -15.42 6.21 3.62
CA LYS A 147 -15.06 7.58 4.01
C LYS A 147 -13.60 7.66 4.46
N PRO A 148 -12.85 8.72 4.10
CA PRO A 148 -11.43 8.88 4.46
C PRO A 148 -11.11 9.20 5.94
N SER A 149 -11.95 8.83 6.91
CA SER A 149 -11.75 9.17 8.33
C SER A 149 -11.60 7.94 9.21
N ARG A 150 -10.35 7.52 9.46
CA ARG A 150 -10.01 6.48 10.44
C ARG A 150 -9.02 7.03 11.48
N ARG A 151 -9.32 6.79 12.77
CA ARG A 151 -8.43 7.11 13.90
C ARG A 151 -7.39 6.00 14.02
N LEU A 152 -6.11 6.36 13.99
CA LEU A 152 -5.00 5.39 13.97
C LEU A 152 -4.51 5.06 15.39
N SER A 153 -4.16 3.80 15.62
CA SER A 153 -3.46 3.29 16.80
C SER A 153 -2.04 2.81 16.48
N ARG A 154 -1.32 2.28 17.48
CA ARG A 154 0.10 1.91 17.39
C ARG A 154 0.32 0.61 16.58
N ILE A 155 1.30 0.62 15.67
CA ILE A 155 1.68 -0.55 14.85
C ILE A 155 2.50 -1.55 15.67
N HIS A 156 2.22 -2.84 15.46
CA HIS A 156 3.08 -3.95 15.89
C HIS A 156 3.58 -4.70 14.65
N GLY A 157 4.88 -5.02 14.61
CA GLY A 157 5.50 -5.81 13.54
C GLY A 157 6.18 -7.06 14.11
N ALA A 158 6.19 -8.14 13.33
CA ALA A 158 6.92 -9.35 13.65
C ALA A 158 7.97 -9.63 12.57
N VAL A 159 9.14 -10.10 12.98
CA VAL A 159 10.22 -10.48 12.05
C VAL A 159 10.34 -12.00 12.06
N THR A 160 10.27 -12.61 10.88
CA THR A 160 10.37 -14.06 10.72
C THR A 160 11.48 -14.43 9.74
N ASP A 161 12.29 -15.42 10.13
CA ASP A 161 13.27 -16.04 9.24
C ASP A 161 12.53 -16.93 8.23
N ILE A 162 12.87 -16.83 6.95
CA ILE A 162 12.20 -17.60 5.89
C ILE A 162 12.30 -19.11 6.13
N THR A 163 13.38 -19.58 6.76
CA THR A 163 13.56 -20.99 7.09
C THR A 163 12.43 -21.52 7.98
N LYS A 164 11.83 -20.66 8.82
CA LYS A 164 10.67 -20.99 9.66
C LYS A 164 9.33 -20.93 8.89
N ILE A 165 9.24 -20.12 7.83
CA ILE A 165 8.04 -20.02 6.98
C ILE A 165 7.89 -21.28 6.13
N TRP A 166 8.99 -21.80 5.57
CA TRP A 166 8.99 -23.08 4.85
C TRP A 166 8.50 -24.25 5.71
N THR A 167 8.77 -24.22 7.03
CA THR A 167 8.27 -25.25 7.96
C THR A 167 6.75 -25.15 8.20
N LEU A 168 6.16 -23.96 8.04
CA LEU A 168 4.73 -23.72 8.24
C LEU A 168 3.92 -23.98 6.96
N LEU A 169 4.50 -23.74 5.77
CA LEU A 169 3.85 -23.98 4.48
C LEU A 169 3.86 -25.45 4.03
N GLN A 170 4.58 -26.33 4.73
CA GLN A 170 4.57 -27.78 4.50
C GLN A 170 3.66 -28.55 5.47
N LYS A 171 2.85 -27.85 6.28
CA LYS A 171 1.86 -28.45 7.18
C LYS A 171 0.43 -28.18 6.72
#